data_AF-A0A7J2JMC4-F1
#
_entry.id   AF-A0A7J2JMC4-F1
#
_cell.length_a   1.000
_cell.length_b   1.000
_cell.length_c   1.000
_cell.angle_alpha   90.00
_cell.angle_beta   90.00
_cell.angle_gamma   90.00
#
_symmetry.space_group_name_H-M   'P 1'
#
loop_
_entity.id
_entity.type
_entity.pdbx_description
1 polymer ?
#
loop_
_entity_poly.entity_id
_entity_poly.type
_entity_poly.pdbx_seq_one_letter_code
_entity_poly.pdbx_strand_id
1 'polypeptide(L)' 'MISIDGSKGEGGGQVLRTSIALSAVTQKPVRIFNIRAKRSNPGLRPQHLNAINS' A
#
# COMPACT_ATOMS: atom_id res chain seq x y z
N MET A 1 2.65 15.54 -0.76
CA MET A 1 2.77 14.12 -1.11
C MET A 1 3.21 13.36 0.13
N ILE A 2 2.44 12.35 0.55
CA ILE A 2 2.69 11.56 1.78
C ILE A 2 3.52 10.33 1.41
N SER A 3 4.56 10.01 2.19
CA SER A 3 5.42 8.85 1.96
C SER A 3 5.27 7.82 3.08
N ILE A 4 5.00 6.56 2.73
CA ILE A 4 4.71 5.50 3.70
C ILE A 4 5.59 4.27 3.43
N ASP A 5 6.23 3.77 4.49
CA ASP A 5 7.00 2.54 4.48
C ASP A 5 6.09 1.33 4.71
N GLY A 6 5.85 0.56 3.66
CA GLY A 6 5.04 -0.66 3.65
C GLY A 6 5.69 -1.88 4.30
N SER A 7 6.91 -1.75 4.84
CA SER A 7 7.58 -2.82 5.61
C SER A 7 7.24 -2.82 7.10
N LYS A 8 6.57 -1.76 7.58
CA LYS A 8 6.16 -1.57 8.98
C LYS A 8 4.88 -2.38 9.29
N GLY A 9 4.73 -2.79 10.55
CA GLY A 9 3.57 -3.57 11.02
C GLY A 9 3.50 -4.98 10.41
N GLU A 10 2.29 -5.43 10.04
CA GLU A 10 1.98 -6.80 9.58
C GLU A 10 2.50 -7.19 8.17
N GLY A 11 3.40 -6.40 7.60
CA GLY A 11 3.97 -6.69 6.29
C GLY A 11 3.09 -6.26 5.11
N GLY A 12 2.64 -5.02 5.14
CA GLY A 12 2.35 -4.20 3.94
C GLY A 12 0.94 -4.26 3.35
N GLY A 13 0.24 -5.39 3.42
CA GLY A 13 -1.07 -5.53 2.76
C GLY A 13 -2.17 -4.59 3.32
N GLN A 14 -2.25 -4.48 4.64
CA GLN A 14 -3.21 -3.59 5.31
C GLN A 14 -2.82 -2.12 5.14
N VAL A 15 -1.53 -1.79 5.35
CA VAL A 15 -0.99 -0.43 5.15
C VAL A 15 -1.31 0.07 3.74
N LEU A 16 -1.13 -0.78 2.72
CA LEU A 16 -1.45 -0.44 1.34
C LEU A 16 -2.91 -0.04 1.16
N ARG A 17 -3.86 -0.89 1.60
CA ARG A 17 -5.30 -0.63 1.43
C ARG A 17 -5.75 0.63 2.14
N THR A 18 -5.36 0.80 3.40
CA THR A 18 -5.75 1.97 4.19
C THR A 18 -5.17 3.26 3.63
N SER A 19 -3.90 3.24 3.20
CA SER A 19 -3.24 4.42 2.64
C SER A 19 -3.88 4.88 1.33
N ILE A 20 -4.28 3.94 0.47
CA ILE A 20 -4.93 4.24 -0.80
C ILE A 20 -6.36 4.75 -0.58
N ALA A 21 -7.12 4.12 0.33
CA ALA A 21 -8.43 4.61 0.71
C ALA A 21 -8.38 6.03 1.28
N LEU A 22 -7.42 6.33 2.18
CA LEU A 22 -7.23 7.69 2.68
C LEU A 22 -6.80 8.66 1.57
N SER A 23 -5.89 8.27 0.69
CA SER A 23 -5.47 9.09 -0.45
C SER A 23 -6.65 9.47 -1.33
N ALA A 24 -7.56 8.52 -1.59
CA ALA A 24 -8.77 8.74 -2.38
C ALA A 24 -9.76 9.69 -1.68
N VAL A 25 -10.00 9.50 -0.37
CA VAL A 25 -10.93 10.37 0.39
C VAL A 25 -10.38 11.77 0.61
N THR A 26 -9.08 11.88 0.90
CA THR A 26 -8.44 13.16 1.26
C THR A 26 -7.89 13.93 0.06
N GLN A 27 -7.89 13.33 -1.13
CA GLN A 27 -7.30 13.89 -2.36
C GLN A 27 -5.82 14.29 -2.19
N LYS A 28 -5.11 13.63 -1.25
CA LYS A 28 -3.69 13.87 -1.01
C LYS A 28 -2.87 12.74 -1.65
N PRO A 29 -1.95 13.04 -2.57
CA PRO A 29 -1.14 12.01 -3.21
C PRO A 29 -0.27 11.25 -2.21
N VAL A 30 -0.23 9.93 -2.33
CA VAL A 30 0.54 9.02 -1.48
C VAL A 30 1.55 8.20 -2.28
N ARG A 31 2.75 8.00 -1.74
CA ARG A 31 3.79 7.09 -2.24
C ARG A 31 4.04 6.02 -1.19
N ILE A 32 3.87 4.76 -1.55
CA ILE A 32 4.07 3.62 -0.66
C ILE A 32 5.24 2.82 -1.22
N PHE A 33 6.28 2.60 -0.40
CA PHE A 33 7.50 1.87 -0.78
C PHE A 33 7.72 0.65 0.13
N ASN A 34 8.60 -0.28 -0.25
CA ASN A 34 8.84 -1.54 0.48
C ASN A 34 7.56 -2.37 0.73
N ILE A 35 6.63 -2.36 -0.23
CA ILE A 35 5.36 -3.08 -0.12
C ILE A 35 5.64 -4.58 0.08
N ARG A 36 5.15 -5.12 1.20
CA ARG A 36 5.29 -6.54 1.55
C ARG A 36 6.75 -7.01 1.61
N ALA A 37 7.70 -6.13 1.94
CA ALA A 37 9.14 -6.45 1.93
C ALA A 37 9.54 -7.63 2.85
N LYS A 38 8.78 -7.91 3.91
CA LYS A 38 9.04 -9.01 4.85
C LYS A 38 8.29 -10.32 4.52
N ARG A 39 7.60 -10.40 3.38
CA ARG A 39 6.89 -11.62 2.94
C ARG A 39 7.80 -12.43 2.02
N SER A 40 7.64 -13.76 2.03
CA SER A 40 8.36 -14.70 1.15
C SER A 40 8.24 -14.37 -0.34
N ASN A 41 7.14 -13.72 -0.73
CA ASN A 41 6.99 -13.16 -2.06
C ASN A 41 6.58 -11.68 -1.97
N PRO A 42 7.55 -10.74 -2.01
CA PRO A 42 7.34 -9.33 -1.75
C PRO A 42 6.62 -8.61 -2.90
N GLY A 43 6.34 -7.32 -2.72
CA GLY A 43 5.75 -6.47 -3.75
C GLY A 43 4.23 -6.62 -3.91
N LEU A 44 3.72 -5.99 -4.97
CA LEU A 44 2.30 -6.01 -5.32
C LEU A 44 1.88 -7.41 -5.84
N ARG A 45 0.58 -7.68 -5.73
CA ARG A 45 -0.07 -8.92 -6.17
C ARG A 45 -1.34 -8.55 -6.94
N PRO A 46 -1.93 -9.45 -7.73
CA PRO A 46 -3.16 -9.17 -8.47
C PRO A 46 -4.28 -8.57 -7.59
N GLN A 47 -4.49 -9.12 -6.38
CA GLN A 47 -5.46 -8.59 -5.41
C GLN A 47 -5.19 -7.14 -4.97
N HIS A 48 -3.92 -6.72 -4.94
CA HIS A 48 -3.55 -5.36 -4.61
C HIS A 48 -3.85 -4.44 -5.79
N LEU A 49 -3.48 -4.83 -7.01
CA LEU A 49 -3.72 -4.06 -8.22
C LEU A 49 -5.22 -3.85 -8.46
N ASN A 50 -6.03 -4.89 -8.26
CA ASN A 50 -7.50 -4.78 -8.38
C ASN A 50 -8.07 -3.73 -7.43
N ALA A 51 -7.57 -3.67 -6.18
CA ALA A 51 -8.00 -2.67 -5.20
C ALA A 51 -7.55 -1.24 -5.53
N ILE A 52 -6.58 -1.06 -6.42
CA ILE A 52 -6.12 0.26 -6.89
C ILE A 52 -6.90 0.70 -8.12
N ASN A 53 -7.29 -0.25 -8.97
CA ASN A 53 -7.98 0.00 -10.24
C ASN A 53 -9.51 0.01 -10.13
N SER A 54 -10.07 -0.11 -8.91
CA SER A 54 -11.52 -0.10 -8.66
C SER A 54 -12.07 1.30 -8.37
#